data_AF-A0A0T7FKK1-F1
#
_entry.id   AF-A0A0T7FKK1-F1
#
_cell.length_a   1.000
_cell.length_b   1.000
_cell.length_c   1.000
_cell.angle_alpha   90.00
_cell.angle_beta   90.00
_cell.angle_gamma   90.00
#
_symmetry.space_group_name_H-M   'P 1'
#
loop_
_entity.id
_entity.type
_entity.pdbx_description
1 polymer ?
#
loop_
_entity_poly.entity_id
_entity_poly.type
_entity_poly.pdbx_seq_one_letter_code
_entity_poly.pdbx_strand_id
1 'polypeptide(L)' 'MQEDKDARQTLAIWARNGLAMTIATGIAVGVGFGTVLGTAVFDNIGIGVAVGIAIGVALSQFLRSRSK' A
#
# COMPACT_ATOMS: atom_id res chain seq x y z
N MET A 1 -33.05 6.28 -13.40
CA MET A 1 -32.17 7.25 -12.69
C MET A 1 -31.49 6.64 -11.46
N GLN A 2 -32.07 5.66 -10.75
CA GLN A 2 -31.41 4.94 -9.64
C GLN A 2 -30.27 4.02 -10.15
N GLU A 3 -30.57 3.22 -11.18
CA GLU A 3 -29.70 2.16 -11.70
C GLU A 3 -28.30 2.63 -12.13
N ASP A 4 -28.20 3.86 -12.67
CA ASP A 4 -26.92 4.47 -13.06
C ASP A 4 -26.04 4.80 -11.84
N LYS A 5 -26.65 5.18 -10.71
CA LYS A 5 -25.93 5.46 -9.46
C LYS A 5 -25.38 4.18 -8.84
N ASP A 6 -26.16 3.11 -8.91
CA ASP A 6 -25.83 1.80 -8.33
C ASP A 6 -24.66 1.15 -9.09
N ALA A 7 -24.66 1.25 -10.43
CA ALA A 7 -23.56 0.81 -11.29
C ALA A 7 -22.26 1.60 -11.00
N ARG A 8 -22.36 2.92 -10.79
CA ARG A 8 -21.19 3.75 -10.46
C ARG A 8 -20.64 3.46 -9.06
N GLN A 9 -21.51 3.14 -8.11
CA GLN A 9 -21.11 2.75 -6.76
C GLN A 9 -20.38 1.40 -6.74
N THR A 10 -20.87 0.41 -7.48
CA THR A 10 -20.19 -0.89 -7.56
C THR A 10 -18.81 -0.75 -8.20
N LEU A 11 -18.69 -0.04 -9.32
CA LEU A 11 -17.39 0.25 -9.96
C LEU A 11 -16.42 0.99 -9.03
N ALA A 12 -16.92 1.94 -8.23
CA ALA A 12 -16.11 2.65 -7.24
C ALA A 12 -15.57 1.71 -6.14
N ILE A 13 -16.37 0.73 -5.69
CA ILE A 13 -15.94 -0.27 -4.71
C ILE A 13 -14.86 -1.19 -5.29
N TRP A 14 -15.04 -1.68 -6.52
CA TRP A 14 -14.05 -2.50 -7.21
C TRP A 14 -12.72 -1.76 -7.40
N ALA A 15 -12.77 -0.52 -7.88
CA ALA A 15 -11.59 0.32 -8.04
C ALA A 15 -10.90 0.60 -6.69
N ARG A 16 -11.67 0.89 -5.64
CA ARG A 16 -11.15 1.15 -4.29
C ARG A 16 -10.52 -0.09 -3.67
N ASN A 17 -11.09 -1.28 -3.86
CA ASN A 17 -10.54 -2.53 -3.35
C ASN A 17 -9.22 -2.88 -4.03
N GLY A 18 -9.12 -2.69 -5.35
CA GLY A 18 -7.85 -2.88 -6.07
C GLY A 18 -6.76 -1.94 -5.57
N LEU A 19 -7.09 -0.67 -5.37
CA LEU A 19 -6.18 0.33 -4.78
C LEU A 19 -5.75 -0.03 -3.36
N ALA A 20 -6.72 -0.38 -2.51
CA ALA A 20 -6.48 -0.73 -1.12
C ALA A 20 -5.58 -1.97 -1.01
N MET A 21 -5.79 -2.99 -1.87
CA MET A 21 -4.98 -4.20 -1.86
C MET A 21 -3.52 -3.91 -2.27
N THR A 22 -3.30 -3.11 -3.32
CA THR A 22 -1.92 -2.73 -3.73
C THR A 22 -1.17 -1.96 -2.65
N ILE A 23 -1.85 -1.02 -1.97
CA ILE A 23 -1.26 -0.26 -0.87
C ILE A 23 -1.03 -1.17 0.34
N ALA A 24 -2.00 -2.03 0.69
CA ALA A 24 -1.86 -2.96 1.81
C ALA A 24 -0.70 -3.95 1.62
N THR A 25 -0.50 -4.48 0.42
CA THR A 25 0.66 -5.32 0.10
C THR A 25 1.96 -4.54 0.25
N GLY A 26 2.01 -3.30 -0.24
CA GLY A 26 3.18 -2.42 -0.08
C GLY A 26 3.51 -2.16 1.38
N ILE A 27 2.50 -1.87 2.20
CA ILE A 27 2.65 -1.69 3.65
C ILE A 27 3.14 -2.99 4.29
N ALA A 28 2.53 -4.15 3.99
CA ALA A 28 2.91 -5.43 4.60
C ALA A 28 4.38 -5.79 4.31
N VAL A 29 4.80 -5.66 3.05
CA VAL A 29 6.20 -5.87 2.64
C VAL A 29 7.11 -4.84 3.30
N GLY A 30 6.69 -3.58 3.31
CA GLY A 30 7.40 -2.47 3.94
C GLY A 30 7.61 -2.68 5.43
N VAL A 31 6.62 -3.14 6.18
CA VAL A 31 6.73 -3.47 7.60
C VAL A 31 7.73 -4.61 7.81
N GLY A 32 7.63 -5.69 7.01
CA GLY A 32 8.54 -6.84 7.13
C GLY A 32 10.02 -6.48 6.89
N PHE A 33 10.31 -5.66 5.89
CA PHE A 33 11.67 -5.13 5.69
C PHE A 33 12.05 -4.08 6.73
N GLY A 34 11.08 -3.23 7.10
CA GLY A 34 11.25 -2.15 8.06
C GLY A 34 11.61 -2.66 9.45
N THR A 35 11.01 -3.75 9.92
CA THR A 35 11.40 -4.37 11.20
C THR A 35 12.83 -4.86 11.17
N VAL A 36 13.27 -5.50 10.09
CA VAL A 36 14.66 -5.98 9.93
C VAL A 36 15.65 -4.80 9.88
N LEU A 37 15.34 -3.74 9.13
CA LEU A 37 16.17 -2.53 9.09
C LEU A 37 16.17 -1.82 10.44
N GLY A 38 15.03 -1.79 11.13
CA GLY A 38 14.85 -1.20 12.44
C GLY A 38 15.74 -1.86 13.49
N THR A 39 15.78 -3.19 13.52
CA THR A 39 16.63 -3.93 14.46
C THR A 39 18.10 -3.95 14.05
N ALA A 40 18.41 -4.07 12.75
CA ALA A 40 19.79 -4.24 12.29
C ALA A 40 20.56 -2.93 12.10
N VAL A 41 19.87 -1.82 11.80
CA VAL A 41 20.52 -0.54 11.42
C VAL A 41 20.24 0.55 12.45
N PHE A 42 18.99 0.70 12.87
CA PHE A 42 18.56 1.82 13.71
C PHE A 42 18.49 1.50 15.20
N ASP A 43 18.66 0.22 15.56
CA ASP A 43 18.39 -0.32 16.91
C ASP A 43 17.04 0.16 17.48
N ASN A 44 16.09 0.42 16.58
CA ASN A 44 14.78 0.98 16.84
C ASN A 44 13.77 0.49 15.79
N ILE A 45 12.92 -0.43 16.22
CA ILE A 45 11.86 -1.03 15.40
C ILE A 45 10.88 0.03 14.90
N GLY A 46 10.56 1.05 15.71
CA GLY A 46 9.60 2.10 15.34
C GLY A 46 10.07 2.91 14.13
N ILE A 47 11.35 3.30 14.11
CA ILE A 47 11.97 4.02 12.99
C ILE A 47 12.02 3.10 11.76
N GLY A 48 12.47 1.86 11.95
CA GLY A 48 12.55 0.89 10.85
C GLY A 48 11.20 0.63 10.19
N VAL A 49 10.14 0.40 10.97
CA VAL A 49 8.78 0.19 10.47
C VAL A 49 8.27 1.42 9.74
N ALA A 50 8.47 2.62 10.27
CA ALA A 50 8.04 3.86 9.61
C ALA A 50 8.72 4.05 8.24
N VAL A 51 10.04 3.85 8.18
CA VAL A 51 10.83 3.91 6.94
C VAL A 51 10.40 2.81 5.97
N GLY A 52 10.24 1.59 6.46
CA GLY A 52 9.82 0.44 5.67
C GLY A 52 8.44 0.63 5.04
N ILE A 53 7.46 1.12 5.81
CA ILE A 53 6.13 1.47 5.28
C ILE A 53 6.23 2.54 4.20
N ALA A 54 7.00 3.60 4.42
CA ALA A 54 7.16 4.68 3.44
C ALA A 54 7.74 4.15 2.12
N ILE A 55 8.77 3.31 2.19
CA ILE A 55 9.39 2.67 1.03
C ILE A 55 8.39 1.72 0.34
N GLY A 56 7.74 0.85 1.11
CA GLY A 56 6.78 -0.13 0.59
C GLY A 56 5.60 0.50 -0.13
N VAL A 57 5.05 1.59 0.41
CA VAL A 57 4.00 2.38 -0.27
C VAL A 57 4.54 3.05 -1.52
N ALA A 58 5.71 3.68 -1.47
CA ALA A 58 6.32 4.33 -2.63
C ALA A 58 6.58 3.34 -3.78
N LEU A 59 7.09 2.15 -3.47
CA LEU A 59 7.33 1.08 -4.44
C LEU A 59 6.03 0.54 -5.03
N SER A 60 5.00 0.31 -4.22
CA SER A 60 3.68 -0.09 -4.71
C SER A 60 3.10 0.92 -5.71
N GLN A 61 3.26 2.22 -5.43
CA GLN A 61 2.79 3.28 -6.32
C GLN A 61 3.64 3.39 -7.59
N PHE A 62 4.96 3.19 -7.48
CA PHE A 62 5.88 3.18 -8.62
C PHE A 62 5.61 2.01 -9.56
N LEU A 63 5.45 0.80 -9.03
CA LEU A 63 5.12 -0.41 -9.82
C LEU A 63 3.75 -0.28 -10.49
N ARG A 64 2.77 0.31 -9.80
CA ARG A 64 1.48 0.66 -10.39
C ARG A 64 1.63 1.63 -11.56
N SER A 65 2.45 2.67 -11.42
CA SER A 65 2.68 3.66 -12.48
C SER A 65 3.34 3.05 -13.72
N ARG A 66 4.09 1.96 -13.57
CA ARG A 66 4.74 1.24 -14.68
C ARG A 66 3.82 0.25 -15.39
N SER A 67 2.69 -0.10 -14.78
CA SER A 67 1.71 -1.07 -15.30
C SER A 67 0.58 -0.42 -16.11
N LYS A 68 0.61 0.91 -16.28
CA LYS A 68 -0.25 1.65 -17.22
C LYS A 68 0.54 1.97 -18.48
#